data_AF-A0A2V8ETE2-F1
#
_entry.id   AF-A0A2V8ETE2-F1
#
_cell.length_a   1.000
_cell.length_b   1.000
_cell.length_c   1.000
_cell.angle_alpha   90.00
_cell.angle_beta   90.00
_cell.angle_gamma   90.00
#
_symmetry.space_group_name_H-M   'P 1'
#
loop_
_entity.id
_entity.type
_entity.pdbx_description
1 polymer ?
#
loop_
_entity_poly.entity_id
_entity_poly.type
_entity_poly.pdbx_seq_one_letter_code
_entity_poly.pdbx_strand_id
1 'polypeptide(L)'
;MRRANLLVAGFVCASCLSPSAPSQPSVDVLAYLIGDAALWPRVGNHGQNQIVDPARKEICWTKYANPRRFECWRWDDAYVYHAVDHALDGDINDSYSFTDGRWMPRYLPDTASAAAPWSLDVAQNRITWFDPSCVIDPVRSHIFPYRLRAWIERGVDGGGNIGTRDTLILEYEPYDPASPAPKQRERYSFGLGAGWYRWERAGIVDLFNRVGGPATPMNRSVWCAP
;
A
#
# COMPACT_ATOMS: atom_id res chain seq x y z
N MET A 1 -21.73 62.33 46.96
CA MET A 1 -22.21 60.93 46.94
C MET A 1 -21.96 60.34 45.57
N ARG A 2 -22.06 59.01 45.47
CA ARG A 2 -21.37 58.12 44.50
C ARG A 2 -21.78 58.26 43.03
N ARG A 3 -20.82 57.81 42.19
CA ARG A 3 -20.81 57.62 40.72
C ARG A 3 -21.92 56.69 40.21
N ALA A 4 -22.30 56.86 38.95
CA ALA A 4 -22.68 55.76 38.06
C ALA A 4 -22.48 56.16 36.58
N ASN A 5 -21.33 55.79 36.02
CA ASN A 5 -21.12 55.76 34.56
C ASN A 5 -21.52 54.37 34.08
N LEU A 6 -22.56 54.26 33.25
CA LEU A 6 -22.88 53.04 32.52
C LEU A 6 -21.94 52.93 31.31
N LEU A 7 -21.03 51.97 31.36
CA LEU A 7 -20.26 51.52 30.20
C LEU A 7 -21.11 50.49 29.44
N VAL A 8 -21.57 50.86 28.25
CA VAL A 8 -22.17 49.93 27.29
C VAL A 8 -21.02 49.19 26.60
N ALA A 9 -20.84 47.91 26.96
CA ALA A 9 -19.91 47.02 26.29
C ALA A 9 -20.49 46.59 24.93
N GLY A 10 -19.94 47.14 23.85
CA GLY A 10 -20.23 46.66 22.49
C GLY A 10 -19.61 45.29 22.27
N PHE A 11 -20.43 44.28 22.03
CA PHE A 11 -20.00 42.98 21.51
C PHE A 11 -19.58 43.16 20.04
N VAL A 12 -18.28 43.08 19.77
CA VAL A 12 -17.77 42.91 18.40
C VAL A 12 -17.79 41.42 18.10
N CYS A 13 -18.72 40.99 17.26
CA CYS A 13 -18.66 39.67 16.61
C CYS A 13 -17.42 39.62 15.72
N ALA A 14 -16.36 38.98 16.21
CA ALA A 14 -15.23 38.59 15.37
C ALA A 14 -15.67 37.42 14.47
N SER A 15 -16.12 37.76 13.27
CA SER A 15 -16.40 36.78 12.22
C SER A 15 -15.12 36.01 11.85
N CYS A 16 -15.17 34.73 12.15
CA CYS A 16 -14.63 33.57 11.43
C CYS A 16 -13.30 33.74 10.68
N LEU A 17 -12.27 33.04 11.20
CA LEU A 17 -11.25 32.31 10.44
C LEU A 17 -11.75 31.97 9.02
N SER A 18 -11.03 32.23 7.94
CA SER A 18 -9.97 31.34 7.47
C SER A 18 -9.35 31.88 6.18
N PRO A 19 -8.02 31.95 6.02
CA PRO A 19 -7.41 31.57 4.77
C PRO A 19 -7.35 30.03 4.75
N SER A 20 -8.13 29.38 3.90
CA SER A 20 -7.86 27.99 3.54
C SER A 20 -6.46 27.96 2.91
N ALA A 21 -5.52 27.30 3.58
CA ALA A 21 -4.19 27.09 3.06
C ALA A 21 -4.27 26.46 1.65
N PRO A 22 -3.39 26.84 0.71
CA PRO A 22 -3.33 26.17 -0.57
C PRO A 22 -3.07 24.68 -0.32
N SER A 23 -4.05 23.83 -0.63
CA SER A 23 -3.86 22.38 -0.61
C SER A 23 -2.77 22.10 -1.64
N GLN A 24 -1.61 21.61 -1.19
CA GLN A 24 -0.59 21.19 -2.13
C GLN A 24 -1.21 20.19 -3.12
N PRO A 25 -1.00 20.35 -4.43
CA PRO A 25 -1.43 19.35 -5.39
C PRO A 25 -0.90 17.98 -4.96
N SER A 26 -1.80 17.01 -4.90
CA SER A 26 -1.47 15.67 -4.43
C SER A 26 -2.06 14.64 -5.37
N VAL A 27 -1.33 13.54 -5.53
CA VAL A 27 -1.63 12.44 -6.41
C VAL A 27 -2.32 11.36 -5.61
N ASP A 28 -3.53 11.02 -6.02
CA ASP A 28 -4.31 9.97 -5.40
C ASP A 28 -3.75 8.59 -5.74
N VAL A 29 -3.16 7.88 -4.77
CA VAL A 29 -2.37 6.66 -5.08
C VAL A 29 -3.22 5.49 -5.57
N LEU A 30 -4.51 5.42 -5.22
CA LEU A 30 -5.40 4.38 -5.75
C LEU A 30 -5.56 4.44 -7.26
N ALA A 31 -5.34 5.59 -7.91
CA ALA A 31 -5.30 5.67 -9.37
C ALA A 31 -4.16 4.82 -9.98
N TYR A 32 -3.15 4.46 -9.18
CA TYR A 32 -2.06 3.58 -9.58
C TYR A 32 -2.25 2.17 -9.04
N LEU A 33 -2.81 2.00 -7.84
CA LEU A 33 -3.01 0.67 -7.23
C LEU A 33 -4.16 -0.10 -7.92
N ILE A 34 -5.26 0.57 -8.21
CA ILE A 34 -6.44 -0.02 -8.86
C ILE A 34 -6.26 0.11 -10.37
N GLY A 35 -6.14 -1.05 -11.04
CA GLY A 35 -6.07 -1.11 -12.49
C GLY A 35 -7.45 -1.18 -13.14
N ASP A 36 -7.52 -0.77 -14.40
CA ASP A 36 -8.68 -1.04 -15.25
C ASP A 36 -8.95 -2.54 -15.30
N ALA A 37 -10.20 -2.95 -15.09
CA ALA A 37 -10.61 -4.35 -15.12
C ALA A 37 -10.28 -5.03 -16.46
N ALA A 38 -10.25 -4.29 -17.57
CA ALA A 38 -9.86 -4.80 -18.88
C ALA A 38 -8.36 -5.19 -18.97
N LEU A 39 -7.55 -4.76 -18.00
CA LEU A 39 -6.13 -5.10 -17.91
C LEU A 39 -5.86 -6.28 -16.97
N TRP A 40 -6.90 -6.97 -16.49
CA TRP A 40 -6.78 -8.15 -15.62
C TRP A 40 -7.60 -9.33 -16.17
N PRO A 41 -7.22 -10.59 -15.91
CA PRO A 41 -6.01 -11.04 -15.21
C PRO A 41 -4.73 -10.80 -16.04
N ARG A 42 -3.57 -10.96 -15.39
CA ARG A 42 -2.26 -10.80 -16.04
C ARG A 42 -1.35 -11.99 -15.82
N VAL A 43 -0.41 -12.13 -16.75
CA VAL A 43 0.67 -13.12 -16.72
C VAL A 43 2.01 -12.45 -17.01
N GLY A 44 3.08 -13.06 -16.48
CA GLY A 44 4.46 -12.74 -16.82
C GLY A 44 5.38 -13.86 -16.34
N ASN A 45 6.11 -13.67 -15.23
CA ASN A 45 6.81 -14.75 -14.54
C ASN A 45 5.83 -15.64 -13.75
N HIS A 46 4.73 -15.06 -13.24
CA HIS A 46 3.57 -15.81 -12.75
C HIS A 46 2.25 -15.15 -13.17
N GLY A 47 1.13 -15.85 -12.91
CA GLY A 47 -0.21 -15.30 -13.08
C GLY A 47 -0.62 -14.44 -11.88
N GLN A 48 -1.36 -13.37 -12.12
CA GLN A 48 -1.94 -12.53 -11.07
C GLN A 48 -3.32 -12.02 -11.50
N ASN A 49 -4.27 -11.98 -10.56
CA ASN A 49 -5.59 -11.41 -10.78
C ASN A 49 -5.91 -10.38 -9.68
N GLN A 50 -6.36 -9.19 -10.05
CA GLN A 50 -6.74 -8.15 -9.11
C GLN A 50 -8.23 -8.21 -8.79
N ILE A 51 -8.54 -8.07 -7.51
CA ILE A 51 -9.90 -8.07 -6.97
C ILE A 51 -10.02 -6.80 -6.15
N VAL A 52 -11.00 -5.96 -6.48
CA VAL A 52 -11.23 -4.67 -5.82
C VAL A 52 -12.58 -4.71 -5.13
N ASP A 53 -12.60 -4.37 -3.85
CA ASP A 53 -13.82 -4.23 -3.05
C ASP A 53 -13.88 -2.81 -2.47
N PRO A 54 -14.53 -1.86 -3.19
CA PRO A 54 -14.64 -0.48 -2.74
C PRO A 54 -15.43 -0.33 -1.43
N ALA A 55 -16.39 -1.21 -1.17
CA ALA A 55 -17.20 -1.17 0.05
C ALA A 55 -16.36 -1.51 1.29
N ARG A 56 -15.38 -2.43 1.13
CA ARG A 56 -14.39 -2.75 2.17
C ARG A 56 -13.14 -1.89 2.13
N LYS A 57 -13.05 -0.94 1.17
CA LYS A 57 -11.84 -0.18 0.87
C LYS A 57 -10.61 -1.10 0.77
N GLU A 58 -10.72 -2.17 -0.03
CA GLU A 58 -9.74 -3.25 -0.11
C GLU A 58 -9.39 -3.59 -1.56
N ILE A 59 -8.13 -3.95 -1.76
CA ILE A 59 -7.60 -4.49 -3.01
C ILE A 59 -6.80 -5.74 -2.71
N CYS A 60 -7.04 -6.80 -3.46
CA CYS A 60 -6.36 -8.07 -3.33
C CYS A 60 -5.78 -8.48 -4.68
N TRP A 61 -4.61 -9.11 -4.64
CA TRP A 61 -4.03 -9.77 -5.80
C TRP A 61 -3.91 -11.25 -5.53
N THR A 62 -4.65 -12.06 -6.29
CA THR A 62 -4.48 -13.52 -6.28
C THR A 62 -3.24 -13.85 -7.08
N LYS A 63 -2.27 -14.53 -6.46
CA LYS A 63 -0.95 -14.86 -7.01
C LYS A 63 -0.93 -16.29 -7.56
N TYR A 64 -0.09 -16.55 -8.56
CA TYR A 64 0.15 -17.89 -9.13
C TYR A 64 -1.11 -18.61 -9.63
N ALA A 65 -2.15 -17.86 -10.02
CA ALA A 65 -3.46 -18.41 -10.37
C ALA A 65 -4.08 -19.32 -9.28
N ASN A 66 -3.70 -19.15 -8.01
CA ASN A 66 -4.11 -20.00 -6.90
C ASN A 66 -4.99 -19.20 -5.93
N PRO A 67 -6.25 -19.60 -5.68
CA PRO A 67 -7.16 -18.84 -4.83
C PRO A 67 -6.68 -18.75 -3.36
N ARG A 68 -5.77 -19.63 -2.95
CA ARG A 68 -5.16 -19.64 -1.61
C ARG A 68 -3.83 -18.90 -1.56
N ARG A 69 -3.47 -18.13 -2.58
CA ARG A 69 -2.27 -17.27 -2.55
C ARG A 69 -2.69 -15.88 -2.91
N PHE A 70 -2.60 -14.97 -1.96
CA PHE A 70 -3.02 -13.61 -2.19
C PHE A 70 -2.33 -12.64 -1.26
N GLU A 71 -2.21 -11.42 -1.74
CA GLU A 71 -1.81 -10.29 -0.93
C GLU A 71 -2.92 -9.25 -1.01
N CYS A 72 -3.30 -8.68 0.13
CA CYS A 72 -4.38 -7.72 0.19
C CYS A 72 -3.99 -6.49 0.99
N TRP A 73 -4.33 -5.34 0.44
CA TRP A 73 -4.17 -4.05 1.08
C TRP A 73 -5.52 -3.39 1.29
N ARG A 74 -5.60 -2.57 2.33
CA ARG A 74 -6.75 -1.73 2.64
C ARG A 74 -6.37 -0.28 2.58
N TRP A 75 -7.35 0.61 2.51
CA TRP A 75 -7.09 2.03 2.62
C TRP A 75 -8.14 2.73 3.47
N ASP A 76 -7.74 3.84 4.05
CA ASP A 76 -8.66 4.85 4.57
C ASP A 76 -8.40 6.18 3.85
N ASP A 77 -8.78 7.29 4.47
CA ASP A 77 -8.64 8.60 3.85
C ASP A 77 -7.20 9.15 3.98
N ALA A 78 -6.36 8.53 4.81
CA ALA A 78 -5.00 8.96 5.12
C ALA A 78 -3.92 8.05 4.53
N TYR A 79 -4.09 6.72 4.58
CA TYR A 79 -3.08 5.76 4.16
C TYR A 79 -3.64 4.55 3.42
N VAL A 80 -2.73 3.88 2.71
CA VAL A 80 -2.86 2.49 2.28
C VAL A 80 -2.07 1.62 3.27
N TYR A 81 -2.65 0.48 3.62
CA TYR A 81 -2.18 -0.45 4.63
C TYR A 81 -2.05 -1.85 4.03
N HIS A 82 -0.93 -2.51 4.28
CA HIS A 82 -0.80 -3.94 4.05
C HIS A 82 -1.61 -4.71 5.09
N ALA A 83 -2.68 -5.36 4.64
CA ALA A 83 -3.60 -6.07 5.52
C ALA A 83 -3.14 -7.51 5.76
N VAL A 84 -2.79 -8.25 4.71
CA VAL A 84 -2.31 -9.62 4.79
C VAL A 84 -1.50 -10.01 3.56
N ASP A 85 -0.51 -10.87 3.77
CA ASP A 85 0.10 -11.68 2.73
C ASP A 85 -0.10 -13.15 3.11
N HIS A 86 -0.83 -13.90 2.29
CA HIS A 86 -1.19 -15.29 2.52
C HIS A 86 -0.55 -16.19 1.48
N ALA A 87 0.08 -17.25 1.98
CA ALA A 87 0.83 -18.23 1.22
C ALA A 87 1.82 -17.54 0.28
N LEU A 88 2.90 -17.07 0.92
CA LEU A 88 4.05 -16.34 0.36
C LEU A 88 4.61 -17.02 -0.90
N ASP A 89 5.67 -16.46 -1.50
CA ASP A 89 6.24 -16.90 -2.78
C ASP A 89 6.82 -18.37 -2.82
N GLY A 90 6.32 -19.29 -1.98
CA GLY A 90 6.53 -20.74 -1.97
C GLY A 90 5.28 -21.54 -1.56
N ASP A 91 5.44 -22.84 -1.32
CA ASP A 91 4.33 -23.80 -1.05
C ASP A 91 3.82 -23.81 0.40
N ILE A 92 4.15 -22.81 1.21
CA ILE A 92 3.81 -22.77 2.62
C ILE A 92 2.52 -21.95 2.79
N ASN A 93 1.48 -22.56 3.36
CA ASN A 93 0.15 -21.94 3.54
C ASN A 93 0.07 -21.00 4.76
N ASP A 94 1.19 -20.42 5.17
CA ASP A 94 1.23 -19.48 6.28
C ASP A 94 0.76 -18.10 5.82
N SER A 95 0.33 -17.27 6.78
CA SER A 95 0.01 -15.87 6.53
C SER A 95 0.80 -14.98 7.48
N TYR A 96 0.96 -13.72 7.11
CA TYR A 96 1.28 -12.70 8.10
C TYR A 96 0.47 -11.42 7.92
N SER A 97 0.32 -10.69 9.02
CA SER A 97 -0.17 -9.31 9.03
C SER A 97 0.77 -8.41 9.84
N PHE A 98 0.58 -7.11 9.70
CA PHE A 98 1.28 -6.08 10.44
C PHE A 98 0.33 -5.34 11.39
N THR A 99 0.83 -4.93 12.56
CA THR A 99 0.03 -4.14 13.51
C THR A 99 -0.20 -2.70 13.06
N ASP A 100 0.81 -2.07 12.46
CA ASP A 100 0.67 -0.73 11.86
C ASP A 100 0.32 -0.90 10.38
N GLY A 101 1.15 -1.62 9.64
CA GLY A 101 0.88 -1.99 8.25
C GLY A 101 0.83 -0.84 7.26
N ARG A 102 1.01 0.44 7.67
CA ARG A 102 1.07 1.56 6.72
C ARG A 102 2.15 1.30 5.69
N TRP A 103 1.79 1.57 4.44
CA TRP A 103 2.63 1.39 3.26
C TRP A 103 2.91 2.69 2.52
N MET A 104 1.90 3.51 2.31
CA MET A 104 2.02 4.81 1.63
C MET A 104 0.84 5.71 2.01
N PRO A 105 0.95 7.04 1.87
CA PRO A 105 -0.19 7.92 2.11
C PRO A 105 -1.21 7.74 1.00
N ARG A 106 -2.49 7.98 1.29
CA ARG A 106 -3.57 7.97 0.30
C ARG A 106 -3.32 8.98 -0.82
N TYR A 107 -2.72 10.12 -0.46
CA TYR A 107 -2.37 11.21 -1.34
C TYR A 107 -0.87 11.50 -1.24
N LEU A 108 -0.15 11.27 -2.32
CA LEU A 108 1.29 11.53 -2.41
C LEU A 108 1.51 12.97 -2.86
N PRO A 109 2.51 13.72 -2.34
CA PRO A 109 2.88 15.00 -2.91
C PRO A 109 3.23 14.84 -4.40
N ASP A 110 2.72 15.69 -5.28
CA ASP A 110 3.02 15.63 -6.71
C ASP A 110 4.50 15.90 -7.04
N THR A 111 5.20 16.55 -6.11
CA THR A 111 6.64 16.80 -6.08
C THR A 111 7.48 15.58 -5.67
N ALA A 112 6.86 14.51 -5.18
CA ALA A 112 7.58 13.30 -4.79
C ALA A 112 8.26 12.67 -6.01
N SER A 113 9.59 12.63 -5.99
CA SER A 113 10.45 12.13 -7.07
C SER A 113 11.52 11.20 -6.51
N ALA A 114 12.26 10.50 -7.37
CA ALA A 114 13.35 9.62 -6.92
C ALA A 114 14.41 10.36 -6.08
N ALA A 115 14.66 11.64 -6.38
CA ALA A 115 15.60 12.50 -5.66
C ALA A 115 15.05 13.02 -4.32
N ALA A 116 13.73 13.19 -4.22
CA ALA A 116 13.04 13.65 -3.02
C ALA A 116 11.75 12.86 -2.82
N PRO A 117 11.83 11.58 -2.41
CA PRO A 117 10.64 10.75 -2.27
C PRO A 117 9.92 11.07 -0.97
N TRP A 118 8.61 10.81 -0.95
CA TRP A 118 7.94 10.64 0.33
C TRP A 118 8.57 9.46 1.07
N SER A 119 8.73 9.57 2.39
CA SER A 119 9.33 8.51 3.20
C SER A 119 8.59 8.33 4.52
N LEU A 120 8.57 7.11 5.03
CA LEU A 120 8.03 6.76 6.34
C LEU A 120 8.90 5.69 7.00
N ASP A 121 9.16 5.85 8.29
CA ASP A 121 9.79 4.81 9.11
C ASP A 121 8.77 4.27 10.11
N VAL A 122 8.49 2.96 10.04
CA VAL A 122 7.49 2.29 10.87
C VAL A 122 8.18 1.44 11.95
N ALA A 123 8.92 2.13 12.82
CA ALA A 123 9.84 1.51 13.77
C ALA A 123 9.19 0.63 14.86
N GLN A 124 7.91 0.84 15.16
CA GLN A 124 7.18 0.10 16.21
C GLN A 124 6.20 -0.94 15.64
N ASN A 125 6.35 -1.28 14.35
CA ASN A 125 5.52 -2.29 13.73
C ASN A 125 5.84 -3.70 14.26
N ARG A 126 4.81 -4.55 14.39
CA ARG A 126 4.95 -5.98 14.66
C ARG A 126 4.43 -6.79 13.50
N ILE A 127 5.17 -7.85 13.15
CA ILE A 127 4.67 -8.91 12.27
C ILE A 127 4.00 -9.99 13.13
N THR A 128 2.82 -10.42 12.71
CA THR A 128 2.11 -11.56 13.32
C THR A 128 1.97 -12.64 12.27
N TRP A 129 2.57 -13.80 12.52
CA TRP A 129 2.49 -14.96 11.65
C TRP A 129 1.38 -15.89 12.11
N PHE A 130 0.70 -16.47 11.13
CA PHE A 130 -0.36 -17.44 11.31
C PHE A 130 -0.01 -18.70 10.55
N ASP A 131 -0.19 -19.86 11.19
CA ASP A 131 -0.10 -21.16 10.54
C ASP A 131 -1.33 -21.39 9.62
N PRO A 132 -1.38 -22.51 8.87
CA PRO A 132 -2.51 -22.80 7.98
C PRO A 132 -3.86 -23.02 8.69
N SER A 133 -3.87 -23.16 10.02
CA SER A 133 -5.07 -23.26 10.86
C SER A 133 -5.44 -21.92 11.49
N CYS A 134 -4.79 -20.83 11.06
CA CYS A 134 -4.91 -19.48 11.62
C CYS A 134 -4.54 -19.37 13.11
N VAL A 135 -3.66 -20.25 13.60
CA VAL A 135 -3.07 -20.12 14.94
C VAL A 135 -1.83 -19.25 14.85
N ILE A 136 -1.69 -18.30 15.78
CA ILE A 136 -0.52 -17.42 15.85
C ILE A 136 0.72 -18.25 16.15
N ASP A 137 1.78 -18.09 15.35
CA ASP A 137 3.12 -18.60 15.65
C ASP A 137 3.87 -17.56 16.51
N PRO A 138 4.05 -17.79 17.83
CA PRO A 138 4.70 -16.83 18.71
C PRO A 138 6.22 -16.74 18.49
N VAL A 139 6.84 -17.76 17.89
CA VAL A 139 8.29 -17.78 17.62
C VAL A 139 8.61 -16.86 16.45
N ARG A 140 7.74 -16.85 15.44
CA ARG A 140 7.91 -16.00 14.26
C ARG A 140 7.30 -14.61 14.43
N SER A 141 6.41 -14.40 15.39
CA SER A 141 5.74 -13.10 15.60
C SER A 141 6.55 -12.18 16.53
N HIS A 142 7.05 -11.06 16.00
CA HIS A 142 7.96 -10.16 16.72
C HIS A 142 7.88 -8.72 16.19
N ILE A 143 8.68 -7.81 16.78
CA ILE A 143 8.85 -6.45 16.26
C ILE A 143 9.55 -6.51 14.91
N PHE A 144 8.92 -5.94 13.89
CA PHE A 144 9.35 -6.03 12.51
C PHE A 144 9.26 -4.64 11.85
N PRO A 145 10.29 -3.81 12.05
CA PRO A 145 10.29 -2.45 11.55
C PRO A 145 10.75 -2.39 10.10
N TYR A 146 10.30 -1.35 9.39
CA TYR A 146 10.65 -1.14 7.99
C TYR A 146 10.61 0.34 7.62
N ARG A 147 11.35 0.69 6.56
CA ARG A 147 11.29 2.01 5.91
C ARG A 147 10.61 1.90 4.57
N LEU A 148 9.85 2.93 4.24
CA LEU A 148 9.14 3.06 2.99
C LEU A 148 9.59 4.32 2.29
N ARG A 149 9.68 4.26 0.96
CA ARG A 149 9.83 5.43 0.09
C ARG A 149 8.83 5.31 -1.05
N ALA A 150 8.19 6.41 -1.42
CA ALA A 150 7.27 6.42 -2.57
C ALA A 150 7.42 7.70 -3.41
N TRP A 151 7.32 7.55 -4.73
CA TRP A 151 7.39 8.65 -5.70
C TRP A 151 6.75 8.24 -7.03
N ILE A 152 6.53 9.22 -7.91
CA ILE A 152 6.06 8.98 -9.28
C ILE A 152 7.23 9.12 -10.26
N GLU A 153 7.42 8.10 -11.10
CA GLU A 153 8.26 8.18 -12.29
C GLU A 153 7.38 8.36 -13.52
N ARG A 154 7.76 9.27 -14.43
CA ARG A 154 6.99 9.58 -15.63
C ARG A 154 7.48 8.77 -16.82
N GLY A 155 6.55 8.32 -17.66
CA GLY A 155 6.88 7.67 -18.93
C GLY A 155 7.73 6.38 -18.79
N VAL A 156 7.51 5.60 -17.74
CA VAL A 156 8.15 4.30 -17.54
C VAL A 156 7.56 3.30 -18.52
N ASP A 157 8.40 2.56 -19.25
CA ASP A 157 7.96 1.42 -20.05
C ASP A 157 7.67 0.22 -19.14
N GLY A 158 6.38 -0.08 -18.91
CA GLY A 158 5.95 -1.27 -18.18
C GLY A 158 6.00 -2.55 -19.00
N GLY A 159 6.23 -2.45 -20.32
CA GLY A 159 6.22 -3.55 -21.27
C GLY A 159 4.84 -4.19 -21.45
N GLY A 160 4.77 -5.16 -22.38
CA GLY A 160 3.55 -5.93 -22.62
C GLY A 160 2.34 -5.06 -22.94
N ASN A 161 1.24 -5.32 -22.25
CA ASN A 161 -0.01 -4.56 -22.38
C ASN A 161 -0.10 -3.36 -21.43
N ILE A 162 0.89 -3.18 -20.54
CA ILE A 162 0.97 -1.99 -19.69
C ILE A 162 1.40 -0.79 -20.53
N GLY A 163 2.41 -0.98 -21.39
CA GLY A 163 2.97 0.07 -22.22
C GLY A 163 3.67 1.16 -21.40
N THR A 164 3.93 2.31 -22.03
CA THR A 164 4.52 3.47 -21.37
C THR A 164 3.49 4.19 -20.51
N ARG A 165 3.74 4.34 -19.21
CA ARG A 165 2.85 5.01 -18.26
C ARG A 165 3.62 5.77 -17.19
N ASP A 166 2.92 6.69 -16.53
CA ASP A 166 3.38 7.16 -15.23
C ASP A 166 3.25 6.02 -14.21
N THR A 167 4.26 5.89 -13.37
CA THR A 167 4.40 4.76 -12.46
C THR A 167 4.64 5.25 -11.04
N LEU A 168 3.80 4.83 -10.12
CA LEU A 168 4.07 4.90 -8.71
C LEU A 168 5.09 3.83 -8.35
N ILE A 169 6.19 4.26 -7.75
CA ILE A 169 7.19 3.39 -7.16
C ILE A 169 6.98 3.36 -5.65
N LEU A 170 6.91 2.16 -5.08
CA LEU A 170 7.03 1.92 -3.64
C LEU A 170 8.31 1.13 -3.41
N GLU A 171 9.22 1.67 -2.59
CA GLU A 171 10.33 0.92 -2.04
C GLU A 171 10.04 0.54 -0.59
N TYR A 172 10.29 -0.73 -0.27
CA TYR A 172 10.11 -1.32 1.04
C TYR A 172 11.45 -1.89 1.53
N GLU A 173 11.92 -1.44 2.68
CA GLU A 173 13.20 -1.85 3.26
C GLU A 173 13.00 -2.28 4.71
N PRO A 174 12.80 -3.58 4.98
CA PRO A 174 12.72 -4.08 6.33
C PRO A 174 14.10 -4.08 7.00
N TYR A 175 14.14 -3.72 8.27
CA TYR A 175 15.35 -3.76 9.09
C TYR A 175 15.09 -4.56 10.37
N ASP A 176 14.61 -5.78 10.15
CA ASP A 176 14.22 -6.75 11.17
C ASP A 176 15.36 -7.04 12.17
N PRO A 177 15.21 -6.69 13.47
CA PRO A 177 16.21 -6.96 14.48
C PRO A 177 16.39 -8.44 14.81
N ALA A 178 15.43 -9.30 14.43
CA ALA A 178 15.54 -10.75 14.60
C ALA A 178 16.26 -11.43 13.42
N SER A 179 16.55 -10.71 12.34
CA SER A 179 17.22 -11.24 11.16
C SER A 179 18.76 -11.12 11.29
N PRO A 180 19.53 -12.21 11.11
CA PRO A 180 20.99 -12.16 11.21
C PRO A 180 21.66 -11.44 10.02
N ALA A 181 20.93 -11.23 8.92
CA ALA A 181 21.39 -10.50 7.76
C ALA A 181 20.44 -9.34 7.43
N PRO A 182 20.95 -8.21 6.92
CA PRO A 182 20.11 -7.13 6.39
C PRO A 182 19.17 -7.69 5.33
N LYS A 183 17.89 -7.36 5.45
CA LYS A 183 16.93 -7.70 4.40
C LYS A 183 17.19 -6.79 3.19
N GLN A 184 16.96 -7.34 2.01
CA GLN A 184 17.13 -6.61 0.76
C GLN A 184 15.92 -5.72 0.53
N ARG A 185 16.17 -4.53 0.01
CA ARG A 185 15.09 -3.62 -0.40
C ARG A 185 14.28 -4.26 -1.52
N GLU A 186 12.98 -4.12 -1.41
CA GLU A 186 12.01 -4.49 -2.43
C GLU A 186 11.50 -3.25 -3.14
N ARG A 187 11.22 -3.38 -4.43
CA ARG A 187 10.62 -2.32 -5.24
C ARG A 187 9.37 -2.84 -5.93
N TYR A 188 8.29 -2.10 -5.78
CA TYR A 188 6.99 -2.37 -6.40
C TYR A 188 6.68 -1.25 -7.40
N SER A 189 6.24 -1.61 -8.60
CA SER A 189 5.86 -0.64 -9.64
C SER A 189 4.38 -0.79 -9.99
N PHE A 190 3.66 0.33 -9.90
CA PHE A 190 2.23 0.42 -10.18
C PHE A 190 2.00 1.44 -11.28
N GLY A 191 1.43 1.01 -12.41
CA GLY A 191 1.18 1.91 -13.54
C GLY A 191 -0.14 2.65 -13.34
N LEU A 192 -0.20 3.91 -13.74
CA LEU A 192 -1.43 4.71 -13.73
C LEU A 192 -2.55 3.97 -14.50
N GLY A 193 -3.66 3.69 -13.82
CA GLY A 193 -4.78 2.92 -14.34
C GLY A 193 -4.46 1.46 -14.70
N ALA A 194 -3.28 0.96 -14.36
CA ALA A 194 -2.86 -0.43 -14.63
C ALA A 194 -2.84 -1.29 -13.37
N GLY A 195 -2.53 -0.72 -12.20
CA GLY A 195 -2.25 -1.51 -11.01
C GLY A 195 -0.79 -1.98 -10.95
N TRP A 196 -0.50 -2.85 -10.01
CA TRP A 196 0.82 -3.47 -9.80
C TRP A 196 1.24 -4.27 -11.03
N TYR A 197 2.46 -4.10 -11.56
CA TYR A 197 2.90 -4.88 -12.73
C TYR A 197 4.31 -5.45 -12.65
N ARG A 198 5.07 -5.03 -11.63
CA ARG A 198 6.46 -5.41 -11.43
C ARG A 198 6.82 -5.38 -9.95
N TRP A 199 7.57 -6.39 -9.53
CA TRP A 199 8.20 -6.47 -8.23
C TRP A 199 9.68 -6.84 -8.39
N GLU A 200 10.54 -6.27 -7.55
CA GLU A 200 11.97 -6.52 -7.60
C GLU A 200 12.55 -6.67 -6.21
N ARG A 201 13.46 -7.64 -6.04
CA ARG A 201 14.27 -7.80 -4.82
C ARG A 201 15.59 -8.46 -5.17
N ALA A 202 16.71 -7.86 -4.75
CA ALA A 202 18.04 -8.47 -4.86
C ALA A 202 18.40 -8.97 -6.29
N GLY A 203 18.02 -8.22 -7.33
CA GLY A 203 18.23 -8.58 -8.74
C GLY A 203 17.22 -9.58 -9.31
N ILE A 204 16.32 -10.14 -8.49
CA ILE A 204 15.14 -10.86 -8.95
C ILE A 204 14.13 -9.83 -9.44
N VAL A 205 13.59 -10.05 -10.63
CA VAL A 205 12.53 -9.25 -11.22
C VAL A 205 11.36 -10.17 -11.54
N ASP A 206 10.21 -9.86 -10.96
CA ASP A 206 8.95 -10.52 -11.23
C ASP A 206 8.04 -9.56 -12.00
N LEU A 207 7.58 -9.99 -13.17
CA LEU A 207 6.70 -9.25 -14.05
C LEU A 207 5.36 -9.97 -14.18
N PHE A 208 4.30 -9.19 -14.31
CA PHE A 208 2.97 -9.67 -14.67
C PHE A 208 2.29 -8.60 -15.51
N ASN A 209 2.88 -8.32 -16.68
CA ASN A 209 2.61 -7.15 -17.50
C ASN A 209 1.87 -7.46 -18.82
N ARG A 210 1.42 -8.70 -19.03
CA ARG A 210 0.62 -9.10 -20.19
C ARG A 210 -0.77 -9.53 -19.75
N VAL A 211 -1.81 -9.08 -20.46
CA VAL A 211 -3.18 -9.50 -20.18
C VAL A 211 -3.36 -10.98 -20.55
N GLY A 212 -4.05 -11.73 -19.69
CA GLY A 212 -4.33 -13.14 -19.88
C GLY A 212 -4.21 -13.96 -18.59
N GLY A 213 -4.36 -15.28 -18.71
CA GLY A 213 -4.40 -16.19 -17.59
C GLY A 213 -5.81 -16.33 -16.98
N PRO A 214 -5.97 -17.15 -15.92
CA PRO A 214 -7.26 -17.34 -15.28
C PRO A 214 -7.60 -16.16 -14.37
N ALA A 215 -8.87 -15.75 -14.40
CA ALA A 215 -9.45 -14.79 -13.45
C ALA A 215 -9.75 -15.49 -12.11
N THR A 216 -8.70 -16.01 -11.46
CA THR A 216 -8.85 -16.77 -10.22
C THR A 216 -9.28 -15.82 -9.09
N PRO A 217 -10.40 -16.09 -8.40
CA PRO A 217 -10.80 -15.31 -7.23
C PRO A 217 -9.94 -15.67 -6.01
N MET A 218 -9.87 -14.78 -5.04
CA MET A 218 -9.32 -15.07 -3.71
C MET A 218 -10.26 -16.00 -2.94
N ASN A 219 -9.73 -17.01 -2.26
CA ASN A 219 -10.45 -17.73 -1.22
C ASN A 219 -10.30 -16.98 0.12
N ARG A 220 -11.32 -16.21 0.48
CA ARG A 220 -11.31 -15.45 1.73
C ARG A 220 -11.38 -16.34 2.98
N SER A 221 -11.79 -17.61 2.86
CA SER A 221 -11.90 -18.52 4.02
C SER A 221 -10.56 -18.90 4.65
N VAL A 222 -9.44 -18.66 3.95
CA VAL A 222 -8.09 -18.91 4.44
C VAL A 222 -7.37 -17.63 4.88
N TRP A 223 -8.08 -16.51 4.92
CA TRP A 223 -7.55 -15.26 5.44
C TRP A 223 -7.37 -15.36 6.96
N CYS A 224 -6.11 -15.35 7.42
CA CYS A 224 -5.79 -15.22 8.83
C CYS A 224 -5.41 -13.76 9.14
N ALA A 225 -6.14 -13.14 10.07
CA ALA A 225 -5.84 -11.81 10.60
C ALA A 225 -6.27 -11.74 12.06
N PRO A 226 -5.66 -10.84 12.86
CA PRO A 226 -6.09 -10.59 14.24
C PRO A 226 -7.51 -10.04 14.32
#